data_AF-A0A645FE32-F1
#
_entry.id   AF-A0A645FE32-F1
#
_cell.length_a   1.000
_cell.length_b   1.000
_cell.length_c   1.000
_cell.angle_alpha   90.00
_cell.angle_beta   90.00
_cell.angle_gamma   90.00
#
_symmetry.space_group_name_H-M   'P 1'
#
loop_
_entity.id
_entity.type
_entity.pdbx_description
1 polymer ?
#
loop_
_entity_poly.entity_id
_entity_poly.type
_entity_poly.pdbx_seq_one_letter_code
_entity_poly.pdbx_strand_id
1 'polypeptide(L)'
;MLNNEFVKQAARDSYDNLVYVRMQDDGISASPQFLALLASESYRNAFDDVIALGLYNYRTHYDNQLRQPNSLVLYEKYSRKDVCRLLNWEDNEDSTMYGYKIKYNTCPIFVTYHKGQEISASTDYDDKFLSPELFSWMTRSKRTLGSGEVRKILSQHESGLSIPLFIKKHDDEGADFYYIGQAEYIKGRERQTTIKDEAGKDLPIVNFLFKLQQPCENDLYTYLLEQAQQ
;
A
#
# COMPACT_ATOMS: atom_id res chain seq x y z
N MET A 1 -10.60 -14.19 1.65
CA MET A 1 -11.41 -12.96 1.91
C MET A 1 -12.86 -13.29 2.24
N LEU A 2 -13.61 -13.94 1.34
CA LEU A 2 -15.04 -14.25 1.55
C LEU A 2 -15.31 -15.34 2.61
N ASN A 3 -14.29 -16.13 2.92
CA ASN A 3 -14.26 -17.12 4.00
C ASN A 3 -13.81 -16.55 5.36
N ASN A 4 -13.70 -15.22 5.47
CA ASN A 4 -13.31 -14.49 6.69
C ASN A 4 -11.85 -14.70 7.17
N GLU A 5 -11.04 -15.51 6.46
CA GLU A 5 -9.66 -15.83 6.85
C GLU A 5 -8.68 -14.64 6.77
N PHE A 6 -8.90 -13.71 5.84
CA PHE A 6 -8.04 -12.53 5.67
C PHE A 6 -8.17 -11.52 6.82
N VAL A 7 -9.32 -11.51 7.50
CA VAL A 7 -9.65 -10.53 8.55
C VAL A 7 -9.04 -10.99 9.88
N LYS A 8 -8.50 -10.08 10.69
CA LYS A 8 -7.94 -10.39 12.03
C LYS A 8 -9.05 -10.79 13.00
N GLN A 9 -8.72 -11.64 13.99
CA GLN A 9 -9.70 -12.22 14.92
C GLN A 9 -10.60 -11.18 15.62
N ALA A 10 -10.04 -10.08 16.14
CA ALA A 10 -10.83 -9.04 16.81
C ALA A 10 -11.94 -8.43 15.94
N ALA A 11 -11.70 -8.30 14.64
CA ALA A 11 -12.73 -7.85 13.70
C ALA A 11 -13.76 -8.95 13.41
N ARG A 12 -13.37 -10.24 13.41
CA ARG A 12 -14.32 -11.35 13.27
C ARG A 12 -15.27 -11.45 14.46
N ASP A 13 -14.75 -11.22 15.66
CA ASP A 13 -15.53 -11.26 16.90
C ASP A 13 -16.62 -10.18 16.93
N SER A 14 -16.39 -9.05 16.27
CA SER A 14 -17.37 -7.96 16.15
C SER A 14 -18.57 -8.29 15.24
N TYR A 15 -18.48 -9.37 14.45
CA TYR A 15 -19.51 -9.82 13.51
C TYR A 15 -19.94 -11.27 13.77
N ASP A 16 -19.90 -11.71 15.04
CA ASP A 16 -20.28 -13.06 15.48
C ASP A 16 -19.60 -14.20 14.70
N ASN A 17 -18.36 -13.98 14.23
CA ASN A 17 -17.62 -14.92 13.39
C ASN A 17 -18.42 -15.41 12.16
N LEU A 18 -19.28 -14.54 11.60
CA LEU A 18 -20.06 -14.86 10.41
C LEU A 18 -19.13 -15.20 9.24
N VAL A 19 -19.41 -16.35 8.61
CA VAL A 19 -18.72 -16.82 7.41
C VAL A 19 -19.73 -16.79 6.28
N TYR A 20 -19.50 -16.00 5.24
CA TYR A 20 -20.40 -15.93 4.08
C TYR A 20 -20.27 -17.13 3.17
N VAL A 21 -19.03 -17.59 3.01
CA VAL A 21 -18.65 -18.53 1.98
C VAL A 21 -17.71 -19.58 2.55
N ARG A 22 -17.89 -20.84 2.15
CA ARG A 22 -16.99 -21.95 2.43
C ARG A 22 -16.19 -22.29 1.18
N MET A 23 -14.89 -22.49 1.37
CA MET A 23 -14.00 -23.07 0.36
C MET A 23 -14.12 -24.59 0.43
N GLN A 24 -14.34 -25.24 -0.70
CA GLN A 24 -14.39 -26.70 -0.85
C GLN A 24 -13.40 -27.10 -1.96
N ASP A 25 -13.02 -28.37 -2.01
CA ASP A 25 -12.03 -28.86 -2.99
C ASP A 25 -12.47 -28.62 -4.45
N ASP A 26 -13.77 -28.53 -4.70
CA ASP A 26 -14.39 -28.32 -6.02
C ASP A 26 -14.90 -26.88 -6.27
N GLY A 27 -14.68 -25.96 -5.33
CA GLY A 27 -15.00 -24.56 -5.52
C GLY A 27 -15.48 -23.83 -4.28
N ILE A 28 -16.47 -22.98 -4.49
CA ILE A 28 -16.91 -21.97 -3.52
C ILE A 28 -18.42 -22.10 -3.33
N SER A 29 -18.86 -22.24 -2.07
CA SER A 29 -20.29 -22.38 -1.73
C SER A 29 -20.72 -21.38 -0.67
N ALA A 30 -21.97 -20.91 -0.73
CA ALA A 30 -22.56 -20.13 0.35
C ALA A 30 -22.63 -20.97 1.64
N SER A 31 -22.35 -20.35 2.79
CA SER A 31 -22.51 -21.02 4.08
C SER A 31 -24.01 -21.17 4.44
N PRO A 32 -24.38 -22.18 5.26
CA PRO A 32 -25.74 -22.28 5.79
C PRO A 32 -26.19 -21.02 6.53
N GLN A 33 -25.27 -20.37 7.26
CA GLN A 33 -25.55 -19.12 7.96
C GLN A 33 -25.90 -18.00 6.98
N PHE A 34 -25.16 -17.89 5.88
CA PHE A 34 -25.43 -16.89 4.85
C PHE A 34 -26.75 -17.15 4.13
N LEU A 35 -27.05 -18.40 3.78
CA LEU A 35 -28.32 -18.78 3.18
C LEU A 35 -29.52 -18.45 4.10
N ALA A 36 -29.38 -18.65 5.42
CA ALA A 36 -30.40 -18.27 6.39
C ALA A 36 -30.62 -16.75 6.44
N LEU A 37 -29.55 -15.95 6.36
CA LEU A 37 -29.66 -14.49 6.28
C LEU A 37 -30.36 -14.04 4.99
N LEU A 38 -30.00 -14.63 3.84
CA LEU A 38 -30.60 -14.33 2.53
C LEU A 38 -32.10 -14.69 2.43
N ALA A 39 -32.60 -15.55 3.33
CA ALA A 39 -34.04 -15.84 3.41
C ALA A 39 -34.85 -14.63 3.90
N SER A 40 -34.25 -13.73 4.68
CA SER A 40 -34.87 -12.47 5.09
C SER A 40 -34.90 -11.47 3.94
N GLU A 41 -36.09 -10.97 3.61
CA GLU A 41 -36.27 -9.97 2.54
C GLU A 41 -35.50 -8.68 2.83
N SER A 42 -35.53 -8.18 4.07
CA SER A 42 -34.82 -6.95 4.43
C SER A 42 -33.31 -7.10 4.30
N TYR A 43 -32.76 -8.25 4.70
CA TYR A 43 -31.34 -8.53 4.57
C TYR A 43 -30.95 -8.66 3.10
N ARG A 44 -31.71 -9.40 2.30
CA ARG A 44 -31.45 -9.56 0.86
C ARG A 44 -31.48 -8.22 0.13
N ASN A 45 -32.46 -7.37 0.40
CA ASN A 45 -32.53 -6.04 -0.20
C ASN A 45 -31.30 -5.18 0.17
N ALA A 46 -30.89 -5.20 1.45
CA ALA A 46 -29.69 -4.50 1.89
C ALA A 46 -28.40 -5.07 1.28
N PHE A 47 -28.32 -6.40 1.15
CA PHE A 47 -27.19 -7.08 0.51
C PHE A 47 -27.09 -6.70 -0.97
N ASP A 48 -28.20 -6.78 -1.71
CA ASP A 48 -28.25 -6.42 -3.13
C ASP A 48 -27.89 -4.95 -3.35
N ASP A 49 -28.35 -4.05 -2.48
CA ASP A 49 -28.01 -2.62 -2.51
C ASP A 49 -26.51 -2.38 -2.30
N VAL A 50 -25.90 -3.03 -1.30
CA VAL A 50 -24.45 -2.92 -1.06
C VAL A 50 -23.64 -3.46 -2.23
N ILE A 51 -24.06 -4.56 -2.86
CA ILE A 51 -23.41 -5.10 -4.05
C ILE A 51 -23.57 -4.13 -5.23
N ALA A 52 -24.77 -3.59 -5.46
CA ALA A 52 -25.03 -2.63 -6.53
C ALA A 52 -24.19 -1.36 -6.36
N LEU A 53 -24.12 -0.82 -5.14
CA LEU A 53 -23.29 0.33 -4.80
C LEU A 53 -21.80 0.04 -5.01
N GLY A 54 -21.32 -1.13 -4.58
CA GLY A 54 -19.94 -1.56 -4.79
C GLY A 54 -19.57 -1.66 -6.27
N LEU A 55 -20.46 -2.25 -7.09
CA LEU A 55 -20.28 -2.35 -8.54
C LEU A 55 -20.33 -0.98 -9.22
N TYR A 56 -21.22 -0.09 -8.78
CA TYR A 56 -21.30 1.28 -9.28
C TYR A 56 -20.00 2.05 -9.00
N ASN A 57 -19.51 2.00 -7.75
CA ASN A 57 -18.25 2.65 -7.36
C ASN A 57 -17.07 2.08 -8.15
N TYR A 58 -17.01 0.76 -8.30
CA TYR A 58 -16.00 0.08 -9.11
C TYR A 58 -15.97 0.60 -10.55
N ARG A 59 -17.13 0.62 -11.22
CA ARG A 59 -17.22 1.06 -12.63
C ARG A 59 -16.93 2.55 -12.81
N THR A 60 -17.30 3.36 -11.83
CA THR A 60 -17.16 4.82 -11.91
C THR A 60 -15.72 5.27 -11.65
N HIS A 61 -15.04 4.65 -10.69
CA HIS A 61 -13.74 5.12 -10.21
C HIS A 61 -12.58 4.20 -10.55
N TYR A 62 -12.81 2.89 -10.70
CA TYR A 62 -11.73 1.90 -10.77
C TYR A 62 -11.64 1.10 -12.08
N ASP A 63 -12.65 1.21 -12.94
CA ASP A 63 -12.69 0.56 -14.27
C ASP A 63 -12.38 1.57 -15.37
N ASN A 64 -11.15 2.07 -15.38
CA ASN A 64 -10.69 3.08 -16.32
C ASN A 64 -9.26 2.79 -16.81
N GLN A 65 -8.77 3.61 -17.74
CA GLN A 65 -7.47 3.41 -18.38
C GLN A 65 -6.26 3.63 -17.46
N LEU A 66 -6.45 4.23 -16.28
CA LEU A 66 -5.40 4.41 -15.28
C LEU A 66 -5.19 3.15 -14.43
N ARG A 67 -6.03 2.13 -14.58
CA ARG A 67 -5.89 0.84 -13.91
C ARG A 67 -4.64 0.10 -14.38
N GLN A 68 -3.81 -0.29 -13.41
CA GLN A 68 -2.58 -1.04 -13.59
C GLN A 68 -2.82 -2.56 -13.53
N PRO A 69 -1.89 -3.40 -14.02
CA PRO A 69 -2.03 -4.86 -14.01
C PRO A 69 -2.27 -5.49 -12.63
N ASN A 70 -1.84 -4.82 -11.54
CA ASN A 70 -2.06 -5.26 -10.16
C ASN A 70 -3.40 -4.76 -9.57
N SER A 71 -4.35 -4.33 -10.42
CA SER A 71 -5.67 -3.79 -10.06
C SER A 71 -5.68 -2.47 -9.29
N LEU A 72 -4.51 -1.87 -8.99
CA LEU A 72 -4.46 -0.50 -8.50
C LEU A 72 -4.72 0.47 -9.65
N VAL A 73 -5.35 1.60 -9.35
CA VAL A 73 -5.62 2.67 -10.30
C VAL A 73 -4.77 3.88 -9.92
N LEU A 74 -4.01 4.41 -10.88
CA LEU A 74 -3.15 5.57 -10.63
C LEU A 74 -3.96 6.71 -10.02
N TYR A 75 -3.35 7.38 -9.04
CA TYR A 75 -3.83 8.58 -8.35
C TYR A 75 -5.08 8.37 -7.49
N GLU A 76 -5.62 7.15 -7.40
CA GLU A 76 -6.60 6.80 -6.39
C GLU A 76 -5.97 6.58 -5.02
N LYS A 77 -6.78 6.70 -3.98
CA LYS A 77 -6.36 6.54 -2.59
C LYS A 77 -6.55 5.10 -2.10
N TYR A 78 -5.55 4.58 -1.39
CA TYR A 78 -5.58 3.23 -0.82
C TYR A 78 -5.05 3.24 0.62
N SER A 79 -5.76 2.53 1.50
CA SER A 79 -5.22 2.18 2.81
C SER A 79 -4.19 1.04 2.67
N ARG A 80 -3.30 0.87 3.67
CA ARG A 80 -2.41 -0.30 3.72
C ARG A 80 -3.17 -1.63 3.70
N LYS A 81 -4.38 -1.66 4.27
CA LYS A 81 -5.27 -2.82 4.25
C LYS A 81 -5.77 -3.12 2.83
N ASP A 82 -6.13 -2.10 2.07
CA ASP A 82 -6.50 -2.25 0.65
C ASP A 82 -5.33 -2.77 -0.16
N VAL A 83 -4.12 -2.27 0.09
CA VAL A 83 -2.91 -2.72 -0.60
C VAL A 83 -2.60 -4.18 -0.30
N CYS A 84 -2.68 -4.63 0.97
CA CYS A 84 -2.54 -6.06 1.30
C CYS A 84 -3.53 -6.92 0.48
N ARG A 85 -4.79 -6.47 0.41
CA ARG A 85 -5.86 -7.16 -0.31
C ARG A 85 -5.62 -7.20 -1.82
N LEU A 86 -5.31 -6.06 -2.44
CA LEU A 86 -5.17 -5.94 -3.90
C LEU A 86 -3.89 -6.60 -4.42
N LEU A 87 -2.84 -6.66 -3.60
CA LEU A 87 -1.61 -7.40 -3.91
C LEU A 87 -1.71 -8.90 -3.58
N ASN A 88 -2.90 -9.41 -3.23
CA ASN A 88 -3.17 -10.82 -2.93
C ASN A 88 -2.26 -11.39 -1.82
N TRP A 89 -1.99 -10.61 -0.77
CA TRP A 89 -1.30 -11.14 0.41
C TRP A 89 -2.24 -12.09 1.17
N GLU A 90 -1.70 -13.15 1.75
CA GLU A 90 -2.51 -14.16 2.45
C GLU A 90 -3.23 -13.56 3.68
N ASP A 91 -2.56 -12.67 4.39
CA ASP A 91 -3.04 -12.05 5.63
C ASP A 91 -3.11 -10.53 5.54
N ASN A 92 -4.02 -9.91 6.31
CA ASN A 92 -3.98 -8.48 6.54
C ASN A 92 -2.81 -8.10 7.46
N GLU A 93 -1.75 -7.59 6.87
CA GLU A 93 -0.52 -7.17 7.55
C GLU A 93 -0.35 -5.66 7.65
N ASP A 94 -1.43 -4.90 7.42
CA ASP A 94 -1.48 -3.43 7.47
C ASP A 94 -0.70 -2.80 8.64
N SER A 95 -0.86 -3.33 9.86
CA SER A 95 -0.24 -2.84 11.08
C SER A 95 1.27 -3.08 11.17
N THR A 96 1.82 -3.94 10.32
CA THR A 96 3.25 -4.30 10.31
C THR A 96 3.95 -3.94 9.00
N MET A 97 3.25 -3.28 8.08
CA MET A 97 3.77 -2.85 6.80
C MET A 97 4.63 -1.58 6.93
N TYR A 98 4.32 -0.70 7.88
CA TYR A 98 5.06 0.55 8.15
C TYR A 98 5.30 1.37 6.86
N GLY A 99 6.55 1.79 6.60
CA GLY A 99 6.94 2.49 5.37
C GLY A 99 7.17 1.59 4.16
N TYR A 100 7.47 0.31 4.35
CA TYR A 100 7.51 -0.70 3.28
C TYR A 100 7.67 -2.11 3.84
N LYS A 101 7.27 -3.10 3.05
CA LYS A 101 7.47 -4.52 3.38
C LYS A 101 7.53 -5.36 2.11
N ILE A 102 8.48 -6.31 2.07
CA ILE A 102 8.67 -7.19 0.91
C ILE A 102 8.05 -8.57 1.19
N LYS A 103 7.00 -8.93 0.45
CA LYS A 103 6.33 -10.25 0.52
C LYS A 103 5.66 -10.58 -0.81
N TYR A 104 5.54 -11.87 -1.14
CA TYR A 104 4.89 -12.37 -2.37
C TYR A 104 5.34 -11.68 -3.67
N ASN A 105 6.65 -11.45 -3.81
CA ASN A 105 7.25 -10.70 -4.94
C ASN A 105 6.70 -9.27 -5.14
N THR A 106 6.25 -8.65 -4.04
CA THR A 106 5.83 -7.24 -4.00
C THR A 106 6.57 -6.49 -2.89
N CYS A 107 6.79 -5.20 -3.10
CA CYS A 107 7.38 -4.26 -2.15
C CYS A 107 6.61 -2.94 -2.20
N PRO A 108 5.37 -2.88 -1.66
CA PRO A 108 4.67 -1.61 -1.53
C PRO A 108 5.47 -0.66 -0.63
N ILE A 109 5.66 0.57 -1.09
CA ILE A 109 6.36 1.65 -0.39
C ILE A 109 5.35 2.75 -0.05
N PHE A 110 5.33 3.19 1.21
CA PHE A 110 4.46 4.24 1.73
C PHE A 110 5.32 5.39 2.25
N VAL A 111 5.12 6.57 1.69
CA VAL A 111 5.82 7.81 2.07
C VAL A 111 4.81 8.84 2.57
N THR A 112 5.19 9.54 3.63
CA THR A 112 4.47 10.71 4.16
C THR A 112 5.44 11.86 4.16
N TYR A 113 5.15 12.94 3.43
CA TYR A 113 6.05 14.09 3.33
C TYR A 113 6.09 14.93 4.59
N HIS A 114 4.93 15.39 5.04
CA HIS A 114 4.80 16.16 6.27
C HIS A 114 4.37 15.22 7.38
N LYS A 115 5.35 14.59 8.02
CA LYS A 115 5.14 13.85 9.26
C LYS A 115 5.01 14.90 10.37
N GLY A 116 4.04 14.74 11.29
CA GLY A 116 3.73 15.72 12.34
C GLY A 116 4.92 16.07 13.25
N GLN A 117 4.75 17.03 14.17
CA GLN A 117 5.85 17.65 14.95
C GLN A 117 6.66 16.71 15.88
N GLU A 118 6.32 15.42 15.99
CA GLU A 118 7.02 14.43 16.81
C GLU A 118 7.65 13.30 15.97
N ILE A 119 8.49 13.63 14.99
CA ILE A 119 9.29 12.63 14.27
C ILE A 119 10.57 12.36 15.05
N SER A 120 10.89 11.09 15.31
CA SER A 120 12.24 10.73 15.77
C SER A 120 13.25 11.10 14.67
N ALA A 121 14.40 11.67 15.03
CA ALA A 121 15.48 11.95 14.07
C ALA A 121 15.90 10.70 13.26
N SER A 122 15.72 9.51 13.86
CA SER A 122 16.01 8.22 13.23
C SER A 122 15.03 7.78 12.12
N THR A 123 13.97 8.57 11.87
CA THR A 123 12.94 8.33 10.85
C THR A 123 12.68 9.54 9.94
N ASP A 124 13.54 10.56 10.02
CA ASP A 124 13.51 11.74 9.16
C ASP A 124 14.20 11.47 7.82
N TYR A 125 13.55 10.64 7.01
CA TYR A 125 14.04 10.28 5.67
C TYR A 125 13.77 11.42 4.67
N ASP A 126 14.79 11.79 3.90
CA ASP A 126 14.73 12.78 2.80
C ASP A 126 14.13 12.14 1.52
N ASP A 127 12.95 11.54 1.68
CA ASP A 127 12.16 10.99 0.58
C ASP A 127 11.54 12.15 -0.21
N LYS A 128 11.74 12.20 -1.53
CA LYS A 128 11.25 13.31 -2.36
C LYS A 128 11.18 12.98 -3.84
N PHE A 129 10.26 13.65 -4.52
CA PHE A 129 10.35 13.82 -5.97
C PHE A 129 11.57 14.68 -6.34
N LEU A 130 12.32 14.22 -7.34
CA LEU A 130 13.33 15.03 -8.05
C LEU A 130 12.79 15.59 -9.36
N SER A 131 11.77 14.92 -9.92
CA SER A 131 10.96 15.34 -11.06
C SER A 131 9.66 14.53 -11.04
N PRO A 132 8.66 14.80 -11.90
CA PRO A 132 7.45 13.99 -11.99
C PRO A 132 7.71 12.50 -12.25
N GLU A 133 8.84 12.12 -12.86
CA GLU A 133 9.19 10.72 -13.15
C GLU A 133 10.28 10.13 -12.23
N LEU A 134 10.96 10.96 -11.41
CA LEU A 134 12.08 10.51 -10.58
C LEU A 134 11.79 10.71 -9.09
N PHE A 135 11.95 9.64 -8.32
CA PHE A 135 11.70 9.64 -6.89
C PHE A 135 12.92 9.13 -6.12
N SER A 136 13.42 9.94 -5.18
CA SER A 136 14.45 9.56 -4.22
C SER A 136 13.78 8.97 -2.99
N TRP A 137 14.18 7.76 -2.62
CA TRP A 137 13.63 7.05 -1.47
C TRP A 137 14.74 6.48 -0.59
N MET A 138 14.52 6.47 0.73
CA MET A 138 15.43 5.86 1.69
C MET A 138 14.80 4.68 2.41
N THR A 139 15.59 3.64 2.64
CA THR A 139 15.18 2.50 3.46
C THR A 139 14.92 2.92 4.90
N ARG A 140 14.31 2.03 5.70
CA ARG A 140 14.38 2.13 7.16
C ARG A 140 15.84 2.19 7.62
N SER A 141 16.08 2.85 8.75
CA SER A 141 17.40 2.91 9.40
C SER A 141 17.94 1.52 9.74
N LYS A 142 19.26 1.43 9.94
CA LYS A 142 20.01 0.18 10.21
C LYS A 142 19.94 -0.81 9.04
N ARG A 143 20.01 -0.27 7.82
CA ARG A 143 20.07 -1.05 6.58
C ARG A 143 21.31 -0.69 5.77
N THR A 144 21.84 -1.70 5.11
CA THR A 144 23.05 -1.64 4.30
C THR A 144 22.79 -2.31 2.96
N LEU A 145 23.68 -2.12 1.98
CA LEU A 145 23.64 -2.85 0.70
C LEU A 145 23.67 -4.38 0.90
N GLY A 146 24.16 -4.85 2.05
CA GLY A 146 24.16 -6.27 2.42
C GLY A 146 22.84 -6.79 2.99
N SER A 147 21.90 -5.92 3.38
CA SER A 147 20.66 -6.30 4.03
C SER A 147 19.73 -7.08 3.09
N GLY A 148 19.06 -8.12 3.59
CA GLY A 148 18.26 -9.02 2.75
C GLY A 148 17.16 -8.32 1.94
N GLU A 149 16.43 -7.37 2.56
CA GLU A 149 15.41 -6.59 1.85
C GLU A 149 16.00 -5.65 0.79
N VAL A 150 17.16 -5.06 1.06
CA VAL A 150 17.88 -4.20 0.11
C VAL A 150 18.35 -5.01 -1.09
N ARG A 151 18.88 -6.22 -0.88
CA ARG A 151 19.27 -7.11 -1.98
C ARG A 151 18.09 -7.53 -2.86
N LYS A 152 16.88 -7.69 -2.30
CA LYS A 152 15.67 -7.96 -3.09
C LYS A 152 15.31 -6.78 -4.00
N ILE A 153 15.42 -5.54 -3.51
CA ILE A 153 15.20 -4.34 -4.33
C ILE A 153 16.29 -4.22 -5.41
N LEU A 154 17.55 -4.45 -5.07
CA LEU A 154 18.67 -4.41 -6.03
C LEU A 154 18.54 -5.46 -7.15
N SER A 155 17.84 -6.58 -6.87
CA SER A 155 17.56 -7.64 -7.84
C SER A 155 16.18 -7.50 -8.51
N GLN A 156 15.56 -6.31 -8.45
CA GLN A 156 14.23 -6.07 -9.02
C GLN A 156 14.15 -6.47 -10.50
N HIS A 157 15.14 -6.07 -11.30
CA HIS A 157 15.16 -6.33 -12.75
C HIS A 157 15.25 -7.81 -13.07
N GLU A 158 15.95 -8.58 -12.23
CA GLU A 158 16.11 -10.03 -12.41
C GLU A 158 14.92 -10.82 -11.83
N SER A 159 14.30 -10.35 -10.75
CA SER A 159 13.21 -11.04 -10.04
C SER A 159 11.81 -10.62 -10.47
N GLY A 160 11.67 -9.49 -11.19
CA GLY A 160 10.39 -8.89 -11.49
C GLY A 160 9.65 -8.36 -10.25
N LEU A 161 10.39 -7.98 -9.19
CA LEU A 161 9.79 -7.45 -7.96
C LEU A 161 8.91 -6.23 -8.27
N SER A 162 7.61 -6.32 -7.96
CA SER A 162 6.70 -5.18 -8.12
C SER A 162 6.87 -4.20 -6.96
N ILE A 163 7.13 -2.92 -7.26
CA ILE A 163 7.34 -1.87 -6.26
C ILE A 163 6.28 -0.77 -6.49
N PRO A 164 5.04 -0.94 -5.99
CA PRO A 164 4.05 0.12 -6.04
C PRO A 164 4.37 1.21 -4.99
N LEU A 165 4.41 2.48 -5.44
CA LEU A 165 4.69 3.63 -4.58
C LEU A 165 3.39 4.35 -4.19
N PHE A 166 3.25 4.63 -2.90
CA PHE A 166 2.13 5.31 -2.30
C PHE A 166 2.61 6.53 -1.50
N ILE A 167 2.02 7.70 -1.73
CA ILE A 167 2.40 8.94 -1.07
C ILE A 167 1.19 9.62 -0.47
N LYS A 168 1.33 10.16 0.74
CA LYS A 168 0.38 11.13 1.30
C LYS A 168 1.10 12.40 1.70
N LYS A 169 0.42 13.53 1.61
CA LYS A 169 1.02 14.84 1.86
C LYS A 169 1.27 15.03 3.35
N HIS A 170 0.26 14.79 4.18
CA HIS A 170 0.34 14.99 5.62
C HIS A 170 -0.20 13.77 6.40
N ASP A 171 0.22 13.64 7.66
CA ASP A 171 -0.18 12.49 8.48
C ASP A 171 -1.65 12.54 8.94
N ASP A 172 -2.25 13.73 8.98
CA ASP A 172 -3.64 14.00 9.40
C ASP A 172 -4.70 13.86 8.28
N GLU A 173 -4.30 13.66 7.03
CA GLU A 173 -5.22 13.47 5.88
C GLU A 173 -5.92 12.09 5.89
N GLY A 174 -5.78 11.33 6.97
CA GLY A 174 -6.34 10.00 7.15
C GLY A 174 -5.34 8.85 6.92
N ALA A 175 -5.88 7.65 6.81
CA ALA A 175 -5.12 6.41 6.70
C ALA A 175 -4.63 6.11 5.27
N ASP A 176 -5.19 6.80 4.28
CA ASP A 176 -5.05 6.45 2.88
C ASP A 176 -3.91 7.24 2.20
N PHE A 177 -3.35 6.65 1.17
CA PHE A 177 -2.24 7.20 0.40
C PHE A 177 -2.60 7.19 -1.08
N TYR A 178 -2.18 8.21 -1.83
CA TYR A 178 -2.29 8.23 -3.28
C TYR A 178 -1.35 7.20 -3.88
N TYR A 179 -1.88 6.33 -4.76
CA TYR A 179 -1.04 5.44 -5.55
C TYR A 179 -0.39 6.20 -6.70
N ILE A 180 0.93 6.33 -6.68
CA ILE A 180 1.69 7.14 -7.64
C ILE A 180 2.13 6.33 -8.87
N GLY A 181 2.16 5.00 -8.75
CA GLY A 181 2.51 4.09 -9.84
C GLY A 181 3.55 3.06 -9.46
N GLN A 182 4.01 2.30 -10.45
CA GLN A 182 5.11 1.36 -10.29
C GLN A 182 6.45 2.10 -10.34
N ALA A 183 7.32 1.78 -9.39
CA ALA A 183 8.67 2.30 -9.30
C ALA A 183 9.69 1.26 -9.79
N GLU A 184 10.58 1.70 -10.67
CA GLU A 184 11.70 0.92 -11.19
C GLU A 184 13.02 1.49 -10.66
N TYR A 185 13.79 0.64 -10.01
CA TYR A 185 15.10 0.99 -9.48
C TYR A 185 16.07 1.33 -10.61
N ILE A 186 16.75 2.48 -10.52
CA ILE A 186 17.80 2.85 -11.47
C ILE A 186 19.13 2.22 -11.04
N LYS A 187 19.51 1.12 -11.70
CA LYS A 187 20.74 0.36 -11.42
C LYS A 187 21.98 1.25 -11.40
N GLY A 188 22.77 1.15 -10.32
CA GLY A 188 24.01 1.92 -10.15
C GLY A 188 23.80 3.32 -9.55
N ARG A 189 22.57 3.68 -9.17
CA ARG A 189 22.24 4.94 -8.48
C ARG A 189 21.88 4.75 -7.01
N GLU A 190 22.00 3.54 -6.49
CA GLU A 190 21.91 3.25 -5.06
C GLU A 190 23.11 3.84 -4.31
N ARG A 191 22.88 4.33 -3.09
CA ARG A 191 23.94 4.88 -2.25
C ARG A 191 23.79 4.42 -0.81
N GLN A 192 24.83 3.78 -0.28
CA GLN A 192 24.94 3.60 1.17
C GLN A 192 25.34 4.93 1.81
N THR A 193 24.59 5.36 2.81
CA THR A 193 24.83 6.60 3.55
C THR A 193 24.43 6.40 5.01
N THR A 194 24.35 7.48 5.78
CA THR A 194 23.91 7.47 7.18
C THR A 194 22.82 8.52 7.42
N ILE A 195 22.02 8.28 8.47
CA ILE A 195 21.18 9.29 9.14
C ILE A 195 21.57 9.33 10.62
N LYS A 196 21.25 10.42 11.33
CA LYS A 196 21.52 10.53 12.76
C LYS A 196 20.34 10.02 13.59
N ASP A 197 20.63 9.34 14.69
CA ASP A 197 19.64 9.12 15.74
C ASP A 197 19.57 10.29 16.73
N GLU A 198 18.70 10.18 17.73
CA GLU A 198 18.51 11.20 18.78
C GLU A 198 19.77 11.49 19.60
N ALA A 199 20.68 10.51 19.69
CA ALA A 199 21.97 10.66 20.36
C ALA A 199 23.08 11.18 19.41
N GLY A 200 22.74 11.53 18.17
CA GLY A 200 23.68 12.03 17.15
C GLY A 200 24.53 10.94 16.50
N LYS A 201 24.27 9.66 16.80
CA LYS A 201 24.99 8.51 16.24
C LYS A 201 24.53 8.24 14.82
N ASP A 202 25.48 7.94 13.95
CA ASP A 202 25.21 7.59 12.57
C ASP A 202 24.64 6.16 12.47
N LEU A 203 23.44 6.04 11.90
CA LEU A 203 22.78 4.80 11.56
C LEU A 203 22.88 4.57 10.04
N PRO A 204 23.29 3.38 9.57
CA PRO A 204 23.39 3.11 8.15
C PRO A 204 22.00 3.05 7.50
N ILE A 205 21.93 3.58 6.29
CA ILE A 205 20.72 3.61 5.46
C ILE A 205 21.12 3.45 3.99
N VAL A 206 20.19 3.02 3.15
CA VAL A 206 20.40 2.96 1.70
C VAL A 206 19.40 3.89 1.03
N ASN A 207 19.91 4.79 0.20
CA ASN A 207 19.11 5.62 -0.69
C ASN A 207 19.04 4.96 -2.06
N PHE A 208 17.84 4.92 -2.62
CA PHE A 208 17.53 4.46 -3.96
C PHE A 208 16.99 5.62 -4.78
N LEU A 209 17.35 5.64 -6.05
CA LEU A 209 16.68 6.44 -7.05
C LEU A 209 15.76 5.53 -7.86
N PHE A 210 14.47 5.87 -7.87
CA PHE A 210 13.45 5.20 -8.65
C PHE A 210 13.02 6.06 -9.84
N LYS A 211 12.72 5.39 -10.95
CA LYS A 211 11.96 5.94 -12.07
C LYS A 211 10.54 5.41 -12.01
N LEU A 212 9.54 6.28 -12.13
CA LEU A 212 8.15 5.85 -12.23
C LEU A 212 7.82 5.41 -13.67
N GLN A 213 7.03 4.35 -13.81
CA GLN A 213 6.57 3.89 -15.12
C GLN A 213 5.70 4.93 -15.83
N GLN A 214 4.89 5.66 -15.07
CA GLN A 214 4.15 6.83 -15.51
C GLN A 214 4.60 8.04 -14.67
N PRO A 215 4.93 9.19 -15.28
CA PRO A 215 5.16 10.41 -14.52
C PRO A 215 3.94 10.75 -13.69
N CYS A 216 4.15 11.22 -12.46
CA CYS A 216 3.09 11.70 -11.59
C CYS A 216 2.31 12.83 -12.28
N GLU A 217 0.98 12.77 -12.24
CA GLU A 217 0.12 13.80 -12.81
C GLU A 217 0.40 15.16 -12.18
N ASN A 218 0.44 16.22 -13.01
CA ASN A 218 0.87 17.55 -12.59
C ASN A 218 0.09 18.11 -11.39
N ASP A 219 -1.23 17.91 -11.36
CA ASP A 219 -2.07 18.45 -10.29
C ASP A 219 -1.75 17.76 -8.95
N LEU A 220 -1.63 16.42 -8.97
CA LEU A 220 -1.24 15.65 -7.80
C LEU A 220 0.21 15.94 -7.38
N TYR A 221 1.14 16.03 -8.34
CA TYR A 221 2.53 16.38 -8.10
C TYR A 221 2.65 17.75 -7.42
N THR A 222 1.93 18.75 -7.93
CA THR A 222 1.91 20.11 -7.38
C THR A 222 1.32 20.08 -5.97
N TYR A 223 0.16 19.46 -5.79
CA TYR A 223 -0.48 19.31 -4.49
C TYR A 223 0.44 18.68 -3.44
N LEU A 224 1.13 17.59 -3.80
CA LEU A 224 2.05 16.87 -2.91
C LEU A 224 3.27 17.70 -2.52
N LEU A 225 3.74 18.62 -3.37
CA LEU A 225 4.91 19.46 -3.13
C LEU A 225 4.60 20.84 -2.54
N GLU A 226 3.35 21.28 -2.61
CA GLU A 226 2.91 22.50 -1.96
C GLU A 226 3.14 22.41 -0.45
N GLN A 227 3.93 23.33 0.11
CA GLN A 227 4.09 23.41 1.55
C GLN A 227 2.76 23.77 2.20
N ALA A 228 2.44 23.11 3.31
CA ALA A 228 1.30 23.51 4.15
C ALA A 228 1.48 25.00 4.53
N GLN A 229 0.50 25.83 4.20
CA GLN A 229 0.45 27.19 4.73
C GLN A 229 0.34 27.10 6.25
N GLN A 230 1.24 27.80 6.94
CA GLN A 230 1.34 27.86 8.40
C GLN A 230 0.08 28.43 9.06
#